data_AF-A0A948M6X9-F1
#
_entry.id   AF-A0A948M6X9-F1
#
_cell.length_a   1.000
_cell.length_b   1.000
_cell.length_c   1.000
_cell.angle_alpha   90.00
_cell.angle_beta   90.00
_cell.angle_gamma   90.00
#
_symmetry.space_group_name_H-M   'P 1'
#
loop_
_entity.id
_entity.type
_entity.pdbx_description
1 polymer ?
#
loop_
_entity_poly.entity_id
_entity_poly.type
_entity_poly.pdbx_seq_one_letter_code
_entity_poly.pdbx_strand_id
1 'polypeptide(L)'
;MIEKRQVQKLAQAWQTTIDNVVREYFQQLFLSRLYQEHGSDSLLFKGGTALRIIWQSPRFSEDLDFTGVNITIKAIEALME
;
A
#
# COMPACT_ATOMS: atom_id res chain seq x y z
N MET A 1 9.51 -10.31 -8.39
CA MET A 1 9.37 -10.51 -6.93
C MET A 1 10.60 -9.97 -6.25
N ILE A 2 10.47 -9.40 -5.05
CA ILE A 2 11.61 -8.92 -4.26
C ILE A 2 12.39 -10.10 -3.65
N GLU A 3 13.72 -10.07 -3.76
CA GLU A 3 14.59 -11.09 -3.18
C GLU A 3 14.89 -10.81 -1.70
N LYS A 4 15.13 -11.88 -0.92
CA LYS A 4 15.53 -11.78 0.50
C LYS A 4 16.72 -10.84 0.71
N ARG A 5 17.72 -10.89 -0.17
CA ARG A 5 18.91 -10.02 -0.08
C ARG A 5 18.55 -8.54 -0.26
N GLN A 6 17.58 -8.23 -1.13
CA GLN A 6 17.11 -6.85 -1.33
C GLN A 6 16.36 -6.36 -0.10
N VAL A 7 15.48 -7.19 0.46
CA VAL A 7 14.76 -6.87 1.70
C VAL A 7 15.73 -6.57 2.84
N GLN A 8 16.76 -7.39 3.03
CA GLN A 8 17.78 -7.17 4.07
C GLN A 8 18.54 -5.85 3.87
N LYS A 9 18.92 -5.52 2.64
CA LYS A 9 19.59 -4.23 2.32
C LYS A 9 18.69 -3.03 2.63
N LEU A 10 17.41 -3.11 2.26
CA LEU A 10 16.44 -2.04 2.53
C LEU A 10 16.19 -1.88 4.02
N ALA A 11 16.04 -2.98 4.76
CA ALA A 11 15.83 -2.94 6.21
C ALA A 11 17.00 -2.23 6.92
N GLN A 12 18.24 -2.51 6.50
CA GLN A 12 19.42 -1.83 7.00
C GLN A 12 19.46 -0.36 6.59
N ALA A 13 19.21 -0.05 5.31
CA ALA A 13 19.26 1.32 4.80
C ALA A 13 18.19 2.23 5.42
N TRP A 14 16.99 1.70 5.65
CA TRP A 14 15.86 2.43 6.24
C TRP A 14 15.78 2.32 7.76
N GLN A 15 16.76 1.66 8.39
CA GLN A 15 16.84 1.45 9.84
C GLN A 15 15.53 0.90 10.42
N THR A 16 15.02 -0.16 9.80
CA THR A 16 13.73 -0.77 10.13
C THR A 16 13.83 -2.29 10.17
N THR A 17 12.73 -2.96 10.46
CA THR A 17 12.64 -4.41 10.45
C THR A 17 12.43 -4.97 9.05
N ILE A 18 12.80 -6.24 8.84
CA ILE A 18 12.49 -6.99 7.61
C ILE A 18 10.97 -6.98 7.36
N ASP A 19 10.16 -7.16 8.41
CA ASP A 19 8.70 -7.21 8.31
C ASP A 19 8.12 -5.92 7.76
N ASN A 20 8.64 -4.77 8.17
CA ASN A 20 8.21 -3.46 7.67
C ASN A 20 8.50 -3.30 6.18
N VAL A 21 9.69 -3.74 5.71
CA VAL A 21 10.05 -3.69 4.29
C VAL A 21 9.15 -4.61 3.45
N VAL A 22 8.94 -5.84 3.92
CA VAL A 22 8.08 -6.82 3.23
C VAL A 22 6.65 -6.32 3.15
N ARG A 23 6.13 -5.77 4.26
CA ARG A 23 4.78 -5.20 4.31
C ARG A 23 4.64 -4.03 3.35
N GLU A 24 5.57 -3.08 3.37
CA GLU A 24 5.53 -1.93 2.46
C GLU A 24 5.58 -2.38 0.98
N TYR A 25 6.40 -3.39 0.66
CA TYR A 25 6.42 -3.99 -0.68
C TYR A 25 5.04 -4.56 -1.08
N PHE A 26 4.37 -5.31 -0.20
CA PHE A 26 3.03 -5.85 -0.50
C PHE A 26 1.94 -4.77 -0.55
N GLN A 27 2.01 -3.76 0.31
CA GLN A 27 1.11 -2.60 0.27
C GLN A 27 1.23 -1.87 -1.07
N GLN A 28 2.45 -1.59 -1.54
CA GLN A 28 2.68 -0.97 -2.85
C GLN A 28 2.22 -1.86 -4.00
N LEU A 29 2.47 -3.18 -3.92
CA LEU A 29 2.03 -4.12 -4.93
C LEU A 29 0.50 -4.21 -5.01
N PHE A 30 -0.18 -4.25 -3.86
CA PHE A 30 -1.64 -4.23 -3.78
C PHE A 30 -2.21 -2.94 -4.37
N LEU A 31 -1.72 -1.78 -3.94
CA LEU A 31 -2.16 -0.48 -4.46
C LEU A 31 -1.94 -0.38 -5.97
N SER A 32 -0.80 -0.87 -6.46
CA SER A 32 -0.49 -0.91 -7.89
C SER A 32 -1.51 -1.73 -8.68
N ARG A 33 -2.00 -2.85 -8.13
CA ARG A 33 -3.02 -3.68 -8.78
C ARG A 33 -4.42 -3.10 -8.63
N LEU A 34 -4.80 -2.68 -7.43
CA LEU A 34 -6.11 -2.07 -7.17
C LEU A 34 -6.39 -0.91 -8.13
N TYR A 35 -5.42 -0.02 -8.33
CA TYR A 35 -5.59 1.15 -9.20
C TYR A 35 -5.46 0.86 -10.71
N GLN A 36 -5.27 -0.40 -11.12
CA GLN A 36 -5.44 -0.82 -12.51
C GLN A 36 -6.89 -1.20 -12.84
N GLU A 37 -7.70 -1.51 -11.82
CA GLU A 37 -9.09 -1.90 -12.01
C GLU A 37 -9.98 -0.70 -12.36
N HIS A 38 -10.96 -0.94 -13.23
CA HIS A 38 -11.93 0.08 -13.63
C HIS A 38 -12.84 0.47 -12.44
N GLY A 39 -12.99 1.77 -12.18
CA GLY A 39 -13.79 2.28 -11.06
C GLY A 39 -13.04 2.41 -9.73
N SER A 40 -11.77 2.00 -9.68
CA SER A 40 -10.90 2.15 -8.50
C SER A 40 -10.63 3.62 -8.11
N ASP A 41 -10.81 4.56 -9.03
CA ASP A 41 -10.72 6.02 -8.81
C ASP A 41 -11.74 6.54 -7.79
N SER A 42 -12.82 5.79 -7.57
CA SER A 42 -13.82 6.07 -6.54
C SER A 42 -13.36 5.68 -5.13
N LEU A 43 -12.21 5.00 -4.98
CA LEU A 43 -11.55 4.71 -3.70
C LEU A 43 -10.30 5.58 -3.54
N LEU A 44 -10.38 6.60 -2.68
CA LEU A 44 -9.29 7.54 -2.44
C LEU A 44 -8.35 7.02 -1.35
N PHE A 45 -7.11 6.70 -1.70
CA PHE A 45 -6.09 6.26 -0.75
C PHE A 45 -5.65 7.40 0.19
N LYS A 46 -5.60 7.12 1.49
CA LYS A 46 -5.28 8.10 2.53
C LYS A 46 -4.54 7.47 3.72
N GLY A 47 -4.41 8.26 4.79
CA GLY A 47 -3.94 7.78 6.09
C GLY A 47 -2.42 7.70 6.21
N GLY A 48 -1.95 6.97 7.21
CA GLY A 48 -0.53 6.90 7.57
C GLY A 48 0.35 6.29 6.49
N THR A 49 -0.18 5.31 5.76
CA THR A 49 0.56 4.63 4.69
C THR A 49 0.67 5.50 3.44
N ALA A 50 -0.32 6.36 3.17
CA ALA A 50 -0.19 7.38 2.12
C ALA A 50 0.90 8.40 2.47
N LEU A 51 1.00 8.83 3.73
CA LEU A 51 2.11 9.68 4.19
C LEU A 51 3.47 9.00 4.02
N ARG A 52 3.56 7.69 4.28
CA ARG A 52 4.79 6.91 4.10
C ARG A 52 5.18 6.80 2.61
N ILE A 53 4.27 6.33 1.77
CA ILE A 53 4.57 5.98 0.37
C ILE A 53 4.67 7.22 -0.52
N ILE A 54 3.73 8.16 -0.41
CA ILE A 54 3.64 9.32 -1.32
C ILE A 54 4.49 10.49 -0.80
N TRP A 55 4.40 10.75 0.50
CA TRP A 55 5.02 11.92 1.13
C TRP A 55 6.33 11.60 1.85
N GLN A 56 6.85 10.37 1.71
CA GLN A 56 8.14 9.92 2.24
C GLN A 56 8.29 10.13 3.76
N SER A 57 7.19 9.98 4.51
CA SER A 57 7.24 10.03 5.97
C SER A 57 8.22 8.98 6.53
N PRO A 58 9.02 9.30 7.56
CA PRO A 58 9.94 8.34 8.17
C PRO A 58 9.22 7.23 8.94
N ARG A 59 7.92 7.39 9.24
CA ARG A 59 7.14 6.43 10.02
C ARG A 59 6.57 5.33 9.12
N PHE A 60 6.91 4.08 9.42
CA PHE A 60 6.25 2.92 8.82
C PHE A 60 4.80 2.80 9.31
N SER A 61 3.93 2.21 8.49
CA SER A 61 2.49 2.15 8.74
C SER A 61 1.95 0.81 8.24
N GLU A 62 0.99 0.24 8.98
CA GLU A 62 0.54 -1.13 8.75
C GLU A 62 -0.73 -1.24 7.90
N ASP A 63 -1.62 -0.27 8.03
CA ASP A 63 -2.96 -0.31 7.44
C ASP A 63 -3.03 0.42 6.10
N LEU A 64 -3.95 0.00 5.23
CA LEU A 64 -4.31 0.78 4.04
C LEU A 64 -5.68 1.41 4.26
N ASP A 65 -5.71 2.74 4.35
CA ASP A 65 -6.95 3.49 4.56
C ASP A 65 -7.46 4.07 3.24
N PHE A 66 -8.77 3.99 3.03
CA PHE A 66 -9.44 4.57 1.87
C PHE A 66 -10.66 5.40 2.27
N THR A 67 -11.01 6.38 1.44
CA THR A 67 -12.32 7.05 1.45
C THR A 67 -13.04 6.72 0.14
N GLY A 68 -14.21 6.08 0.23
CA GLY A 68 -15.07 5.86 -0.92
C GLY A 68 -15.86 7.11 -1.29
N VAL A 69 -15.90 7.46 -2.58
CA VAL A 69 -16.69 8.57 -3.12
C VAL A 69 -17.66 8.02 -4.15
N ASN A 70 -18.96 8.18 -3.90
CA ASN A 70 -20.04 7.70 -4.79
C ASN A 70 -19.96 6.20 -5.14
N ILE A 71 -19.32 5.40 -4.30
CA ILE A 71 -19.12 3.96 -4.50
C ILE A 71 -20.03 3.16 -3.55
N THR A 72 -20.57 2.05 -4.05
CA THR A 72 -21.38 1.11 -3.25
C THR A 72 -20.51 -0.03 -2.73
N ILE A 73 -20.96 -0.70 -1.66
CA ILE A 73 -20.26 -1.87 -1.11
C ILE A 73 -20.06 -2.96 -2.18
N LYS A 74 -21.07 -3.23 -3.01
CA LYS A 74 -20.98 -4.20 -4.11
C LYS A 74 -19.91 -3.85 -5.14
N ALA A 75 -19.74 -2.57 -5.44
CA ALA A 75 -18.69 -2.11 -6.33
C ALA A 75 -17.30 -2.27 -5.69
N ILE A 76 -17.17 -2.09 -4.38
CA ILE A 76 -15.92 -2.38 -3.65
C ILE A 76 -15.61 -3.88 -3.69
N GLU A 77 -16.60 -4.74 -3.45
CA GLU A 77 -16.43 -6.20 -3.51
C GLU A 77 -15.95 -6.64 -4.89
N ALA A 78 -16.53 -6.10 -5.96
CA ALA A 78 -16.11 -6.39 -7.34
C ALA A 78 -14.68 -5.92 -7.67
N LEU A 79 -14.14 -4.91 -6.97
CA LEU A 79 -12.73 -4.49 -7.12
C LEU A 79 -11.74 -5.43 -6.41
N MET A 80 -12.24 -6.34 -5.56
CA MET A 80 -11.44 -7.25 -4.75
C MET A 80 -11.48 -8.70 -5.26
N GLU A 81 -12.29 -8.99 -6.29
CA GLU A 81 -12.37 -10.27 -6.99
C GLU A 81 -11.30 -10.39 -8.09
#